data_AF-A0A927HNA8-F1
#
_entry.id   AF-A0A927HNA8-F1
#
_cell.length_a   1.000
_cell.length_b   1.000
_cell.length_c   1.000
_cell.angle_alpha   90.00
_cell.angle_beta   90.00
_cell.angle_gamma   90.00
#
_symmetry.space_group_name_H-M   'P 1'
#
loop_
_entity.id
_entity.type
_entity.pdbx_description
1 polymer ?
#
loop_
_entity_poly.entity_id
_entity_poly.type
_entity_poly.pdbx_seq_one_letter_code
_entity_poly.pdbx_strand_id
1 'polypeptide(L)'
;MHSDGAIAQTRPLNNWSKTDEKVVTVCPYCASGCKINRWSITAKSFGLKRRRGKTNRGTLCLKGYYGWDFINDTQILTPRLKTPMIRRQRGGKLESRLLGTRRWITSPPASAPLKPNMARMRSKPPAPPAAPVMKPTM
;
A
#
# COMPACT_ATOMS: atom_id res chain seq x y z
N MET A 1 -24.93 27.19 5.60
CA MET A 1 -25.12 26.22 4.50
C MET A 1 -25.83 25.00 5.04
N HIS A 2 -27.13 25.13 5.27
CA HIS A 2 -28.03 23.99 5.41
C HIS A 2 -28.26 23.49 3.99
N SER A 3 -27.95 22.23 3.72
CA SER A 3 -28.07 21.64 2.40
C SER A 3 -29.32 20.78 2.39
N ASP A 4 -30.37 21.23 1.71
CA ASP A 4 -31.72 20.66 1.68
C ASP A 4 -31.83 19.36 0.87
N GLY A 5 -30.82 18.48 0.93
CA GLY A 5 -30.89 17.11 0.42
C GLY A 5 -31.01 16.94 -1.10
N ALA A 6 -31.22 18.01 -1.88
CA ALA A 6 -31.43 17.94 -3.33
C ALA A 6 -30.26 17.27 -4.10
N ILE A 7 -29.04 17.41 -3.59
CA ILE A 7 -27.86 16.68 -4.08
C ILE A 7 -27.25 15.93 -2.90
N ALA A 8 -27.63 14.67 -2.77
CA ALA A 8 -27.02 13.74 -1.84
C ALA A 8 -25.93 12.92 -2.55
N GLN A 9 -24.96 12.42 -1.79
CA GLN A 9 -24.10 11.37 -2.32
C GLN A 9 -24.97 10.17 -2.69
N THR A 10 -24.73 9.59 -3.87
CA THR A 10 -25.52 8.47 -4.42
C THR A 10 -25.53 7.23 -3.52
N ARG A 11 -24.54 7.09 -2.63
CA ARG A 11 -24.62 6.15 -1.51
C ARG A 11 -25.35 6.82 -0.36
N PRO A 12 -26.61 6.43 -0.10
CA PRO A 12 -27.42 7.14 0.87
C PRO A 12 -26.87 6.89 2.27
N LEU A 13 -26.76 7.97 3.03
CA LEU A 13 -26.32 7.95 4.43
C LEU A 13 -27.48 7.61 5.39
N ASN A 14 -28.53 6.96 4.90
CA ASN A 14 -29.91 7.15 5.39
C ASN A 14 -30.38 6.12 6.44
N ASN A 15 -29.50 5.25 6.92
CA ASN A 15 -29.80 4.27 7.96
C ASN A 15 -28.74 4.22 9.08
N TRP A 16 -28.04 5.33 9.29
CA TRP A 16 -26.96 5.39 10.28
C TRP A 16 -27.42 6.10 11.54
N SER A 17 -27.75 5.28 12.54
CA SER A 17 -28.00 5.73 13.89
C SER A 17 -26.80 6.51 14.41
N LYS A 18 -27.12 7.57 15.15
CA LYS A 18 -26.31 8.69 15.66
C LYS A 18 -25.03 8.35 16.46
N THR A 19 -24.55 7.11 16.48
CA THR A 19 -23.57 6.57 17.42
C THR A 19 -22.30 6.04 16.75
N ASP A 20 -21.78 6.74 15.75
CA ASP A 20 -20.49 6.38 15.15
C ASP A 20 -19.36 7.21 15.75
N GLU A 21 -18.34 6.53 16.28
CA GLU A 21 -17.09 7.15 16.68
C GLU A 21 -16.44 7.84 15.47
N LYS A 22 -16.30 9.17 15.55
CA LYS A 22 -15.78 9.99 14.45
C LYS A 22 -14.27 10.13 14.60
N VAL A 23 -13.52 9.26 13.92
CA VAL A 23 -12.07 9.36 13.85
C VAL A 23 -11.68 10.33 12.75
N VAL A 24 -10.97 11.41 13.11
CA VAL A 24 -10.41 12.34 12.13
C VAL A 24 -9.18 11.72 11.50
N THR A 25 -9.14 11.67 10.16
CA THR A 25 -8.04 11.12 9.39
C THR A 25 -7.69 12.02 8.19
N VAL A 26 -6.70 11.61 7.42
CA VAL A 26 -6.19 12.34 6.25
C VAL A 26 -6.41 11.51 4.98
N CYS A 27 -6.82 12.19 3.91
CA CYS A 27 -6.97 11.58 2.59
C CYS A 27 -5.60 11.16 2.00
N PRO A 28 -5.40 9.89 1.61
CA PRO A 28 -4.11 9.39 1.10
C PRO A 28 -3.93 9.59 -0.40
N TYR A 29 -4.89 10.19 -1.09
CA TYR A 29 -4.89 10.27 -2.55
C TYR A 29 -3.89 11.25 -3.15
N CYS A 30 -3.67 12.37 -2.49
CA CYS A 30 -2.75 13.40 -2.92
C CYS A 30 -2.00 13.97 -1.72
N ALA A 31 -0.85 14.58 -1.99
CA ALA A 31 0.01 15.17 -0.96
C ALA A 31 -0.61 16.39 -0.26
N SER A 32 -1.78 16.87 -0.70
CA SER A 32 -2.44 18.02 -0.09
C SER A 32 -2.85 17.77 1.37
N GLY A 33 -3.15 16.51 1.74
CA GLY A 33 -3.49 16.17 3.12
C GLY A 33 -4.87 16.66 3.58
N CYS A 34 -5.90 16.45 2.75
CA CYS A 34 -7.27 16.86 3.09
C CYS A 34 -7.81 16.13 4.34
N LYS A 35 -8.42 16.86 5.27
CA LYS A 35 -9.03 16.28 6.48
C LYS A 35 -10.38 15.63 6.17
N ILE A 36 -10.59 14.43 6.69
CA ILE A 36 -11.82 13.66 6.55
C ILE A 36 -12.21 13.05 7.89
N ASN A 37 -13.52 12.86 8.09
CA ASN A 37 -14.04 12.09 9.20
C ASN A 37 -14.32 10.68 8.71
N ARG A 38 -13.70 9.69 9.35
CA ARG A 38 -14.05 8.29 9.26
C ARG A 38 -15.07 7.97 10.34
N TRP A 39 -16.07 7.19 9.97
CA TRP A 39 -17.11 6.76 10.87
C TRP A 39 -17.45 5.30 10.52
N SER A 40 -17.68 4.48 11.53
CA SER A 40 -17.73 3.02 11.43
C SER A 40 -19.11 2.49 11.81
N ILE A 41 -19.90 2.10 10.80
CA ILE A 41 -21.25 1.55 11.00
C ILE A 41 -21.16 0.15 11.60
N THR A 42 -20.17 -0.64 11.17
CA THR A 42 -19.90 -2.02 11.60
C THR A 42 -18.43 -2.34 11.28
N ALA A 43 -17.86 -3.40 11.85
CA ALA A 43 -16.46 -3.81 11.64
C ALA A 43 -16.03 -3.92 10.15
N LYS A 44 -16.98 -4.06 9.21
CA LYS A 44 -16.74 -4.23 7.77
C LYS A 44 -17.22 -3.06 6.89
N SER A 45 -17.92 -2.07 7.43
CA SER A 45 -18.48 -0.96 6.67
C SER A 45 -18.13 0.36 7.35
N PHE A 46 -17.32 1.16 6.66
CA PHE A 46 -16.99 2.51 7.10
C PHE A 46 -17.28 3.47 5.95
N GLY A 47 -17.74 4.66 6.28
CA GLY A 47 -17.88 5.75 5.32
C GLY A 47 -16.92 6.89 5.64
N LEU A 48 -16.79 7.81 4.69
CA LEU A 48 -15.92 8.98 4.81
C LEU A 48 -16.68 10.24 4.46
N LYS A 49 -16.55 11.25 5.31
CA LYS A 49 -17.17 12.57 5.10
C LYS A 49 -16.11 13.65 5.14
N ARG A 50 -16.27 14.67 4.30
CA ARG A 50 -15.42 15.87 4.33
C ARG A 50 -15.43 16.48 5.73
N ARG A 51 -14.24 16.78 6.26
CA ARG A 51 -14.07 17.58 7.47
C ARG A 51 -13.43 18.89 7.09
N ARG A 52 -13.89 19.99 7.69
CA ARG A 52 -13.28 21.31 7.48
C ARG A 52 -11.88 21.30 8.08
N GLY A 53 -10.86 21.48 7.24
CA GLY A 53 -9.46 21.64 7.63
C GLY A 53 -8.81 22.82 6.90
N LYS A 54 -7.58 23.18 7.32
CA LYS A 54 -6.80 24.27 6.72
C LYS A 54 -6.61 24.07 5.21
N THR A 55 -6.23 22.85 4.80
CA THR A 55 -6.00 22.50 3.40
C THR A 55 -7.27 22.57 2.55
N ASN A 56 -8.34 21.94 3.03
CA ASN A 56 -9.45 21.57 2.15
C ASN A 56 -10.69 22.46 2.36
N ARG A 57 -10.71 23.28 3.42
CA ARG A 57 -11.80 24.20 3.79
C ARG A 57 -13.19 23.55 3.79
N GLY A 58 -13.23 22.23 3.96
CA GLY A 58 -14.47 21.44 3.95
C GLY A 58 -14.88 20.91 2.58
N THR A 59 -14.05 20.99 1.56
CA THR A 59 -14.27 20.43 0.21
C THR A 59 -13.29 19.28 -0.04
N LEU A 60 -13.60 18.38 -0.97
CA LEU A 60 -12.69 17.32 -1.43
C LEU A 60 -12.69 17.30 -2.96
N CYS A 61 -11.66 16.70 -3.58
CA CYS A 61 -11.69 16.38 -5.00
C CYS A 61 -12.52 15.12 -5.27
N LEU A 62 -12.69 14.76 -6.54
CA LEU A 62 -13.41 13.55 -6.95
C LEU A 62 -12.89 12.28 -6.23
N LYS A 63 -11.56 12.11 -6.17
CA LYS A 63 -10.92 10.96 -5.49
C LYS A 63 -11.21 10.95 -3.98
N GLY A 64 -11.18 12.12 -3.34
CA GLY A 64 -11.47 12.25 -1.92
C GLY A 64 -12.94 12.04 -1.57
N TYR A 65 -13.87 12.26 -2.51
CA TYR A 65 -15.29 11.99 -2.28
C TYR A 65 -15.67 10.52 -2.52
N TYR A 66 -15.18 9.91 -3.60
CA TYR A 66 -15.73 8.64 -4.10
C TYR A 66 -14.70 7.51 -4.19
N GLY A 67 -13.41 7.78 -4.00
CA GLY A 67 -12.37 6.78 -4.20
C GLY A 67 -12.23 5.76 -3.06
N TRP A 68 -13.21 5.50 -2.20
CA TRP A 68 -12.93 4.73 -0.97
C TRP A 68 -13.29 3.25 -1.04
N ASP A 69 -13.78 2.82 -2.20
CA ASP A 69 -14.35 1.48 -2.40
C ASP A 69 -13.29 0.38 -2.23
N PHE A 70 -12.05 0.66 -2.66
CA PHE A 70 -10.93 -0.28 -2.61
C PHE A 70 -10.57 -0.82 -1.22
N ILE A 71 -11.02 -0.16 -0.15
CA ILE A 71 -10.73 -0.63 1.20
C ILE A 71 -11.61 -1.84 1.54
N ASN A 72 -12.86 -1.86 1.08
CA ASN A 72 -13.78 -2.97 1.31
C ASN A 72 -13.70 -3.97 0.15
N ASP A 73 -13.90 -3.49 -1.07
CA ASP A 73 -13.78 -4.26 -2.30
C ASP A 73 -13.45 -3.34 -3.47
N THR A 74 -12.37 -3.66 -4.17
CA THR A 74 -11.88 -2.87 -5.29
C THR A 74 -12.78 -2.89 -6.52
N GLN A 75 -13.63 -3.91 -6.73
CA GLN A 75 -14.50 -4.11 -7.93
C GLN A 75 -13.85 -3.96 -9.32
N ILE A 76 -12.58 -3.56 -9.44
CA ILE A 76 -11.98 -3.07 -10.70
C ILE A 76 -10.88 -4.00 -11.21
N LEU A 77 -9.99 -4.55 -10.36
CA LEU A 77 -8.84 -5.36 -10.85
C LEU A 77 -8.48 -6.57 -9.98
N THR A 78 -8.13 -6.35 -8.70
CA THR A 78 -7.61 -7.42 -7.83
C THR A 78 -8.23 -7.32 -6.44
N PRO A 79 -8.86 -8.39 -5.91
CA PRO A 79 -9.38 -8.39 -4.55
C PRO A 79 -8.34 -8.00 -3.51
N ARG A 80 -8.78 -7.34 -2.44
CA ARG A 80 -7.91 -6.95 -1.33
C ARG A 80 -7.27 -8.20 -0.70
N LEU A 81 -5.94 -8.20 -0.61
CA LEU A 81 -5.20 -9.25 0.09
C LEU A 81 -5.54 -9.22 1.59
N LYS A 82 -6.02 -10.34 2.12
CA LYS A 82 -6.40 -10.52 3.53
C LYS A 82 -5.39 -11.34 4.32
N THR A 83 -4.52 -12.08 3.63
CA THR A 83 -3.49 -12.92 4.22
C THR A 83 -2.15 -12.64 3.55
N PRO A 84 -1.03 -12.79 4.28
CA PRO A 84 0.29 -12.75 3.66
C PRO A 84 0.43 -13.90 2.68
N MET A 85 1.15 -13.67 1.57
CA MET A 85 1.41 -14.67 0.55
C MET A 85 2.89 -14.70 0.17
N ILE A 86 3.41 -15.88 -0.16
CA ILE A 86 4.81 -16.08 -0.59
C ILE A 86 4.82 -16.71 -1.97
N ARG A 87 5.80 -16.30 -2.79
CA ARG A 87 6.15 -16.95 -4.05
C ARG A 87 7.57 -17.48 -3.95
N ARG A 88 7.76 -18.80 -4.12
CA ARG A 88 9.07 -19.47 -3.98
C ARG A 88 9.99 -19.30 -5.18
N GLN A 89 9.43 -19.19 -6.38
CA GLN A 89 10.16 -19.03 -7.63
C GLN A 89 9.50 -17.95 -8.48
N ARG A 90 10.28 -17.13 -9.19
CA ARG A 90 9.74 -16.07 -10.07
C ARG A 90 8.80 -16.70 -11.10
N GLY A 91 7.56 -16.22 -11.18
CA GLY A 91 6.52 -16.78 -12.06
C GLY A 91 5.69 -17.94 -11.45
N GLY A 92 6.09 -18.49 -10.30
CA GLY A 92 5.32 -19.53 -9.60
C GLY A 92 4.04 -19.03 -8.92
N LYS A 93 3.21 -19.97 -8.46
CA LYS A 93 1.95 -19.70 -7.75
C LYS A 93 2.21 -19.02 -6.39
N LEU A 94 1.29 -18.16 -5.98
CA LEU A 94 1.29 -17.55 -4.65
C LEU A 94 0.65 -18.50 -3.64
N GLU A 95 1.34 -18.75 -2.54
CA GLU A 95 0.87 -19.59 -1.42
C GLU A 95 0.52 -18.70 -0.22
N SER A 96 -0.66 -18.89 0.38
CA SER A 96 -1.06 -18.16 1.57
C SER A 96 -0.29 -18.64 2.80
N ARG A 97 -0.02 -17.73 3.74
CA ARG A 97 0.74 -18.06 4.93
C ARG A 97 0.25 -17.34 6.17
N LEU A 98 0.03 -18.07 7.26
CA LEU A 98 -0.33 -17.50 8.54
C LEU A 98 0.89 -16.88 9.23
N LEU A 99 0.75 -15.62 9.66
CA LEU A 99 1.68 -14.94 10.56
C LEU A 99 1.75 -15.73 11.87
N GLY A 100 2.94 -16.21 12.24
CA GLY A 100 3.17 -16.99 13.46
C GLY A 100 3.80 -18.37 13.25
N THR A 101 3.83 -18.88 12.02
CA THR A 101 4.64 -20.07 11.71
C THR A 101 6.13 -19.69 11.71
N ARG A 102 6.93 -20.22 12.64
CA ARG A 102 8.39 -19.96 12.83
C ARG A 102 9.30 -20.41 11.67
N ARG A 103 8.83 -20.40 10.43
CA ARG A 103 9.65 -20.64 9.24
C ARG A 103 9.91 -19.30 8.59
N TRP A 104 11.12 -18.77 8.58
CA TRP A 104 11.34 -17.43 8.03
C TRP A 104 11.08 -17.43 6.51
N ILE A 105 10.71 -16.27 5.94
CA ILE A 105 10.61 -16.08 4.47
C ILE A 105 11.94 -16.46 3.80
N THR A 106 13.04 -16.25 4.51
CA THR A 106 14.41 -16.53 4.09
C THR A 106 14.85 -17.98 4.25
N SER A 107 14.07 -18.84 4.90
CA SER A 107 14.43 -20.26 5.00
C SER A 107 14.23 -20.91 3.63
N PRO A 108 15.30 -21.43 2.98
CA PRO A 108 15.14 -22.15 1.74
C PRO A 108 14.18 -23.34 1.96
N PRO A 109 13.39 -23.73 0.94
CA PRO A 109 12.66 -24.99 1.02
C PRO A 109 13.65 -26.13 1.29
N ALA A 110 13.23 -27.15 2.03
CA ALA A 110 14.09 -28.28 2.40
C ALA A 110 14.72 -28.99 1.18
N SER A 111 14.15 -28.79 -0.02
CA SER A 111 14.61 -29.33 -1.30
C SER A 111 15.48 -28.38 -2.12
N ALA A 112 15.83 -27.19 -1.62
CA ALA A 112 16.75 -26.31 -2.35
C ALA A 112 18.14 -26.95 -2.39
N PRO A 113 18.76 -27.13 -3.58
CA PRO A 113 20.10 -27.66 -3.67
C PRO A 113 21.05 -26.74 -2.89
N LEU A 114 21.83 -27.35 -1.98
CA LEU A 114 22.93 -26.67 -1.29
C LEU A 114 23.80 -26.05 -2.38
N LYS A 115 23.88 -24.71 -2.41
CA LYS A 115 24.72 -24.03 -3.38
C LYS A 115 26.15 -24.55 -3.18
N PRO A 116 26.86 -24.96 -4.26
CA PRO A 116 28.25 -25.35 -4.14
C PRO A 116 29.03 -24.20 -3.50
N ASN A 117 29.92 -24.58 -2.59
CA ASN A 117 30.63 -23.73 -1.65
C ASN A 117 31.13 -22.41 -2.31
N MET A 118 30.59 -21.27 -1.85
CA MET A 118 30.84 -19.92 -2.38
C MET A 118 32.29 -19.42 -2.18
N ALA A 119 33.16 -20.25 -1.58
CA ALA A 119 34.56 -19.94 -1.33
C ALA A 119 35.36 -19.55 -2.59
N ARG A 120 34.90 -19.95 -3.79
CA ARG A 120 35.60 -19.69 -5.06
C ARG A 120 35.29 -18.32 -5.70
N MET A 121 34.33 -17.55 -5.18
CA MET A 121 33.94 -16.24 -5.75
C MET A 121 34.60 -15.03 -5.07
N ARG A 122 35.50 -15.24 -4.10
CA ARG A 122 36.19 -14.16 -3.35
C ARG A 122 37.64 -13.90 -3.78
N SER A 123 38.12 -14.47 -4.88
CA SER A 123 39.39 -13.98 -5.46
C SER A 123 39.09 -12.73 -6.27
N LYS A 124 39.43 -11.57 -5.71
CA LYS A 124 39.41 -10.28 -6.43
C LYS A 124 40.18 -10.47 -7.75
N PRO A 125 39.61 -10.13 -8.92
CA PRO A 125 40.36 -10.22 -10.17
C PRO A 125 41.63 -9.33 -10.08
N PRO A 126 42.75 -9.74 -10.72
CA PRO A 126 43.97 -8.92 -10.72
C PRO A 126 43.66 -7.54 -11.29
N ALA A 127 44.28 -6.51 -10.71
CA ALA A 127 44.09 -5.14 -11.17
C ALA A 127 44.54 -5.03 -12.64
N PRO A 128 43.83 -4.25 -13.49
CA PRO A 128 44.27 -3.99 -14.85
C PRO A 128 45.64 -3.27 -14.83
N PRO A 129 46.48 -3.47 -15.87
CA PRO A 129 47.76 -2.75 -15.97
C PRO A 129 47.52 -1.24 -16.04
N ALA A 130 48.40 -0.47 -15.40
CA ALA A 130 48.31 0.98 -15.41
C ALA A 130 48.40 1.51 -16.86
N ALA A 131 47.48 2.39 -17.23
CA ALA A 131 47.50 3.03 -18.54
C ALA A 131 48.77 3.90 -18.69
N PRO A 132 49.41 3.93 -19.88
CA PRO A 132 50.58 4.76 -20.10
C PRO A 132 50.20 6.24 -19.99
N VAL A 133 50.90 6.95 -19.11
CA VAL A 133 50.74 8.41 -18.94
C VAL A 133 51.36 9.09 -20.15
N MET A 134 50.53 9.69 -21.01
CA MET A 134 51.03 10.55 -22.09
C MET A 134 51.67 11.78 -21.46
N LYS A 135 53.00 11.92 -21.62
CA LYS A 135 53.71 13.13 -21.24
C LYS A 135 53.33 14.24 -22.22
N PRO A 136 53.04 15.46 -21.75
CA PRO A 136 52.79 16.58 -22.65
C PRO A 136 54.07 16.89 -23.43
N THR A 137 53.98 16.85 -24.75
CA THR A 137 54.98 17.42 -25.65
C THR A 137 54.95 18.93 -25.50
N MET A 138 56.12 19.52 -25.23
CA MET A 138 56.36 20.97 -25.24
C MET A 138 56.13 21.56 -26.63
#